data_AF-A0A2C5Y4T0-F1
#
_entry.id   AF-A0A2C5Y4T0-F1
#
_cell.length_a   1.000
_cell.length_b   1.000
_cell.length_c   1.000
_cell.angle_alpha   90.00
_cell.angle_beta   90.00
_cell.angle_gamma   90.00
#
_symmetry.space_group_name_H-M   'P 1'
#
loop_
_entity.id
_entity.type
_entity.pdbx_description
1 polymer ?
#
loop_
_entity_poly.entity_id
_entity_poly.type
_entity_poly.pdbx_seq_one_letter_code
_entity_poly.pdbx_strand_id
1 'polypeptide(L)'
;MHSLALFMLALTGVNAMIGAQVSHIWIDKETYFCADSCVYQGAFFPQKGGWCPASEAMVQYTSDHHVTFWKCADSPVPRGAAQRAPQDGEKPYQCDVGKLEADGRTYCSSYKSGGGGNQGSVQWSEIQTVLESQEQSRAAAAPKKASPPRVAAEEDRWVWS
;
A
#
# COMPACT_ATOMS: atom_id res chain seq x y z
N MET A 1 -0.09 35.34 -27.61
CA MET A 1 0.64 34.06 -27.54
C MET A 1 1.52 34.15 -26.30
N HIS A 2 1.30 33.50 -25.17
CA HIS A 2 1.02 32.08 -24.96
C HIS A 2 0.26 31.90 -23.65
N SER A 3 -0.96 31.35 -23.71
CA SER A 3 -1.69 30.86 -22.55
C SER A 3 -1.08 29.51 -22.15
N LEU A 4 -0.34 29.47 -21.05
CA LEU A 4 0.12 28.21 -20.44
C LEU A 4 -1.07 27.54 -19.76
N ALA A 5 -1.77 26.70 -20.51
CA ALA A 5 -2.84 25.84 -20.01
C ALA A 5 -2.25 24.84 -19.01
N LEU A 6 -2.54 25.06 -17.72
CA LEU A 6 -2.34 24.08 -16.66
C LEU A 6 -3.30 22.91 -16.89
N PHE A 7 -2.81 21.84 -17.53
CA PHE A 7 -3.42 20.53 -17.41
C PHE A 7 -3.12 19.98 -16.01
N MET A 8 -3.94 20.37 -15.04
CA MET A 8 -4.06 19.67 -13.76
C MET A 8 -4.77 18.34 -14.04
N LEU A 9 -4.04 17.35 -14.52
CA LEU A 9 -4.46 15.97 -14.39
C LEU A 9 -4.46 15.66 -12.90
N ALA A 10 -5.62 15.77 -12.28
CA ALA A 10 -5.89 15.08 -11.03
C ALA A 10 -5.69 13.59 -11.32
N LEU A 11 -4.48 13.11 -11.08
CA LEU A 11 -4.30 11.71 -10.76
C LEU A 11 -5.09 11.52 -9.47
N THR A 12 -6.36 11.17 -9.61
CA THR A 12 -7.00 10.32 -8.61
C THR A 12 -6.02 9.17 -8.45
N GLY A 13 -5.20 9.22 -7.41
CA GLY A 13 -4.21 8.21 -7.10
C GLY A 13 -4.96 6.95 -6.79
N VAL A 14 -5.42 6.27 -7.83
CA VAL A 14 -5.88 4.90 -7.76
C VAL A 14 -4.65 4.11 -7.36
N ASN A 15 -4.50 3.93 -6.05
CA ASN A 15 -3.88 2.77 -5.45
C ASN A 15 -4.68 1.54 -5.89
N ALA A 16 -4.64 1.25 -7.19
CA ALA A 16 -5.11 -0.03 -7.68
C ALA A 16 -4.27 -1.07 -6.93
N MET A 17 -4.91 -2.04 -6.30
CA MET A 17 -4.22 -3.22 -5.79
C MET A 17 -3.31 -3.73 -6.90
N ILE A 18 -1.99 -3.54 -6.75
CA ILE A 18 -1.04 -3.92 -7.79
C ILE A 18 -0.69 -5.38 -7.53
N GLY A 19 -0.86 -6.19 -8.56
CA GLY A 19 -0.58 -7.62 -8.49
C GLY A 19 -1.85 -8.45 -8.59
N ALA A 20 -1.78 -9.45 -9.48
CA ALA A 20 -2.74 -10.53 -9.54
C ALA A 20 -2.83 -11.27 -8.19
N GLN A 21 -3.64 -12.32 -8.11
CA GLN A 21 -3.73 -13.17 -6.92
C GLN A 21 -2.37 -13.85 -6.67
N VAL A 22 -1.53 -13.27 -5.81
CA VAL A 22 -0.21 -13.80 -5.45
C VAL A 22 -0.35 -14.76 -4.28
N SER A 23 0.18 -15.98 -4.40
CA SER A 23 0.25 -16.94 -3.29
C SER A 23 1.51 -16.77 -2.46
N HIS A 24 2.63 -16.65 -3.16
CA HIS A 24 3.96 -16.59 -2.59
C HIS A 24 4.82 -15.59 -3.34
N ILE A 25 5.73 -14.98 -2.59
CA ILE A 25 6.68 -14.01 -3.09
C ILE A 25 8.06 -14.64 -2.94
N TRP A 26 8.80 -14.68 -4.04
CA TRP A 26 10.20 -15.08 -4.05
C TRP A 26 11.06 -13.92 -3.58
N ILE A 27 11.89 -14.16 -2.55
CA ILE A 27 12.91 -13.19 -2.14
C ILE A 27 14.17 -13.43 -2.97
N ASP A 28 14.53 -14.70 -3.13
CA ASP A 28 15.61 -15.15 -4.00
C ASP A 28 15.27 -16.51 -4.63
N LYS A 29 16.28 -17.27 -5.08
CA LYS A 29 16.09 -18.58 -5.74
C LYS A 29 15.70 -19.70 -4.78
N GLU A 30 15.96 -19.54 -3.49
CA GLU A 30 15.79 -20.57 -2.45
C GLU A 30 14.84 -20.12 -1.33
N THR A 31 14.55 -18.82 -1.21
CA THR A 31 13.73 -18.27 -0.14
C THR A 31 12.47 -17.59 -0.65
N TYR A 32 11.38 -17.80 0.08
CA TYR A 32 10.07 -17.25 -0.25
C TYR A 32 9.27 -16.98 1.02
N PHE A 33 8.18 -16.23 0.90
CA PHE A 33 7.15 -16.13 1.93
C PHE A 33 5.76 -16.20 1.32
N CYS A 34 4.77 -16.55 2.14
CA CYS A 34 3.37 -16.62 1.73
C CYS A 34 2.64 -15.30 1.95
N ALA A 35 1.84 -14.87 0.97
CA ALA A 35 1.02 -13.67 1.05
C ALA A 35 -0.25 -13.91 1.90
N ASP A 36 -0.13 -13.98 3.23
CA ASP A 36 -1.24 -14.43 4.11
C ASP A 36 -1.74 -13.39 5.14
N SER A 37 -1.78 -12.11 4.79
CA SER A 37 -2.07 -10.98 5.70
C SER A 37 -0.89 -10.61 6.58
N CYS A 38 0.30 -10.61 5.99
CA CYS A 38 1.56 -10.32 6.65
C CYS A 38 2.25 -9.08 6.06
N VAL A 39 3.26 -8.56 6.78
CA VAL A 39 4.11 -7.46 6.33
C VAL A 39 5.53 -7.96 6.08
N TYR A 40 6.11 -7.58 4.94
CA TYR A 40 7.53 -7.79 4.64
C TYR A 40 8.13 -6.48 4.11
N GLN A 41 9.20 -6.01 4.76
CA GLN A 41 9.94 -4.79 4.38
C GLN A 41 9.04 -3.58 4.04
N GLY A 42 8.01 -3.32 4.85
CA GLY A 42 7.13 -2.17 4.68
C GLY A 42 6.00 -2.35 3.65
N ALA A 43 5.86 -3.52 3.03
CA ALA A 43 4.71 -3.88 2.21
C ALA A 43 3.79 -4.85 2.96
N PHE A 44 2.48 -4.64 2.87
CA PHE A 44 1.44 -5.52 3.40
C PHE A 44 0.83 -6.39 2.29
N PHE A 45 0.71 -7.68 2.58
CA PHE A 45 0.26 -8.73 1.66
C PHE A 45 -1.01 -9.39 2.17
N PRO A 46 -2.22 -8.99 1.74
CA PRO A 46 -3.47 -9.62 2.16
C PRO A 46 -3.63 -11.04 1.59
N GLN A 47 -4.34 -11.92 2.32
CA GLN A 47 -4.58 -13.33 1.96
C GLN A 47 -5.17 -13.59 0.54
N LYS A 48 -5.83 -12.60 -0.09
CA LYS A 48 -6.58 -12.80 -1.35
C LYS A 48 -6.11 -11.93 -2.51
N GLY A 49 -4.83 -11.61 -2.55
CA GLY A 49 -4.18 -10.97 -3.69
C GLY A 49 -4.08 -9.46 -3.58
N GLY A 50 -3.25 -8.90 -4.47
CA GLY A 50 -2.72 -7.53 -4.35
C GLY A 50 -1.73 -7.38 -3.21
N TRP A 51 -1.13 -6.20 -3.11
CA TRP A 51 -0.35 -5.73 -1.98
C TRP A 51 -0.46 -4.20 -1.91
N CYS A 52 -0.11 -3.62 -0.76
CA CYS A 52 -0.05 -2.17 -0.56
C CYS A 52 1.06 -1.81 0.44
N PRO A 53 1.44 -0.53 0.58
CA PRO A 53 2.28 -0.10 1.69
C PRO A 53 1.68 -0.52 3.04
N ALA A 54 2.52 -0.91 3.99
CA ALA A 54 2.07 -1.33 5.32
C ALA A 54 1.34 -0.22 6.07
N SER A 55 1.61 1.05 5.76
CA SER A 55 0.87 2.22 6.27
C SER A 55 -0.57 2.29 5.77
N GLU A 56 -0.92 1.56 4.71
CA GLU A 56 -2.27 1.49 4.13
C GLU A 56 -3.02 0.22 4.54
N ALA A 57 -2.45 -0.56 5.47
CA ALA A 57 -3.10 -1.71 6.06
C ALA A 57 -4.24 -1.26 6.99
N MET A 58 -5.43 -1.79 6.73
CA MET A 58 -6.67 -1.49 7.44
C MET A 58 -7.22 -2.76 8.09
N VAL A 59 -7.92 -2.58 9.20
CA VAL A 59 -8.64 -3.66 9.90
C VAL A 59 -10.05 -3.74 9.33
N GLN A 60 -10.41 -4.89 8.76
CA GLN A 60 -11.78 -5.21 8.40
C GLN A 60 -12.48 -5.87 9.59
N TYR A 61 -13.67 -5.38 9.91
CA TYR A 61 -14.53 -5.92 10.96
C TYR A 61 -15.95 -6.12 10.44
N THR A 62 -16.66 -7.10 11.01
CA THR A 62 -18.06 -7.38 10.71
C THR A 62 -18.99 -6.50 11.54
N SER A 63 -20.28 -6.47 11.20
CA SER A 63 -21.29 -5.66 11.90
C SER A 63 -21.45 -5.99 13.40
N ASP A 64 -21.03 -7.17 13.83
CA ASP A 64 -20.93 -7.61 15.22
C ASP A 64 -19.59 -7.21 15.90
N HIS A 65 -18.82 -6.33 15.26
CA HIS A 65 -17.52 -5.83 15.71
C HIS A 65 -16.40 -6.86 15.83
N HIS A 66 -16.57 -8.07 15.28
CA HIS A 66 -15.48 -9.03 15.20
C HIS A 66 -14.46 -8.64 14.12
N VAL A 67 -13.20 -8.53 14.53
CA VAL A 67 -12.07 -8.37 13.60
C VAL A 67 -12.00 -9.63 12.75
N THR A 68 -12.10 -9.45 11.44
CA THR A 68 -12.17 -10.56 10.51
C THR A 68 -10.85 -10.72 9.77
N PHE A 69 -10.34 -9.65 9.14
CA PHE A 69 -9.15 -9.71 8.28
C PHE A 69 -8.43 -8.37 8.19
N TRP A 70 -7.15 -8.40 7.84
CA TRP A 70 -6.43 -7.21 7.38
C TRP A 70 -6.62 -7.03 5.87
N LYS A 71 -6.75 -5.78 5.42
CA LYS A 71 -7.00 -5.39 4.02
C LYS A 71 -6.20 -4.15 3.66
N CYS A 72 -5.99 -3.91 2.37
CA CYS A 72 -5.53 -2.60 1.92
C CYS A 72 -6.71 -1.60 1.92
N ALA A 73 -6.43 -0.32 2.11
CA ALA A 73 -7.47 0.73 2.18
C ALA A 73 -8.41 0.76 0.96
N ASP A 74 -7.89 0.47 -0.23
CA ASP A 74 -8.67 0.48 -1.48
C ASP A 74 -9.28 -0.88 -1.82
N SER A 75 -9.17 -1.88 -0.93
CA SER A 75 -9.77 -3.19 -1.15
C SER A 75 -11.29 -3.15 -0.99
N PRO A 76 -12.05 -3.80 -1.89
CA PRO A 76 -13.50 -3.92 -1.75
C PRO A 76 -13.91 -4.52 -0.41
N VAL A 77 -14.88 -3.88 0.24
CA VAL A 77 -15.45 -4.33 1.52
C VAL A 77 -16.73 -5.11 1.24
N PRO A 78 -16.83 -6.38 1.66
CA PRO A 78 -18.07 -7.14 1.54
C PRO A 78 -19.24 -6.48 2.25
N ARG A 79 -20.46 -6.68 1.75
CA ARG A 79 -21.69 -6.21 2.43
C ARG A 79 -21.74 -6.77 3.85
N GLY A 80 -21.98 -5.91 4.83
CA GLY A 80 -22.04 -6.28 6.26
C GLY A 80 -20.68 -6.23 6.98
N ALA A 81 -19.62 -5.82 6.27
CA ALA A 81 -18.33 -5.49 6.86
C ALA A 81 -18.04 -3.99 6.73
N ALA A 82 -17.11 -3.52 7.53
CA ALA A 82 -16.55 -2.17 7.47
C ALA A 82 -15.02 -2.25 7.65
N GLN A 83 -14.33 -1.16 7.32
CA GLN A 83 -12.90 -1.01 7.50
C GLN A 83 -12.60 0.19 8.40
N ARG A 84 -11.53 0.09 9.18
CA ARG A 84 -10.98 1.20 9.96
C ARG A 84 -9.46 1.14 9.96
N ALA A 85 -8.85 2.27 10.30
CA ALA A 85 -7.44 2.30 10.62
C ALA A 85 -7.15 1.40 11.85
N PRO A 86 -5.98 0.75 11.90
CA PRO A 86 -5.53 0.05 13.11
C PRO A 86 -5.46 0.99 14.31
N GLN A 87 -5.78 0.44 15.48
CA GLN A 87 -5.68 1.11 16.78
C GLN A 87 -4.32 0.81 17.44
N ASP A 88 -4.01 1.51 18.53
CA ASP A 88 -2.73 1.38 19.22
C ASP A 88 -2.40 -0.08 19.58
N GLY A 89 -1.27 -0.56 19.06
CA GLY A 89 -0.81 -1.94 19.25
C GLY A 89 -1.31 -2.93 18.20
N GLU A 90 -2.31 -2.59 17.40
CA GLU A 90 -2.73 -3.41 16.26
C GLU A 90 -1.77 -3.21 15.10
N LYS A 91 -1.15 -4.31 14.67
CA LYS A 91 -0.32 -4.35 13.46
C LYS A 91 -0.46 -5.70 12.79
N PRO A 92 -0.39 -5.79 11.46
CA PRO A 92 -0.22 -7.09 10.82
C PRO A 92 1.06 -7.76 11.30
N TYR A 93 1.07 -9.08 11.28
CA TYR A 93 2.25 -9.86 11.63
C TYR A 93 3.33 -9.76 10.54
N GLN A 94 4.58 -10.04 10.89
CA GLN A 94 5.67 -10.08 9.91
C GLN A 94 5.60 -11.37 9.10
N CYS A 95 5.87 -11.31 7.79
CA CYS A 95 5.87 -12.49 6.96
C CYS A 95 6.97 -13.47 7.39
N ASP A 96 6.60 -14.74 7.54
CA ASP A 96 7.56 -15.81 7.81
C ASP A 96 8.27 -16.19 6.52
N VAL A 97 9.59 -16.00 6.50
CA VAL A 97 10.45 -16.35 5.37
C VAL A 97 10.85 -17.81 5.49
N GLY A 98 10.39 -18.62 4.55
CA GLY A 98 10.72 -20.03 4.42
C GLY A 98 11.81 -20.27 3.37
N LYS A 99 12.37 -21.48 3.40
CA LYS A 99 13.20 -22.02 2.33
C LYS A 99 12.38 -22.99 1.48
N LEU A 100 12.77 -23.12 0.23
CA LEU A 100 12.32 -24.18 -0.66
C LEU A 100 12.53 -25.54 -0.01
N GLU A 101 11.50 -26.38 -0.12
CA GLU A 101 11.60 -27.79 0.25
C GLU A 101 12.59 -28.50 -0.71
N ALA A 102 13.13 -29.64 -0.26
CA ALA A 102 14.10 -30.41 -1.04
C ALA A 102 13.59 -30.87 -2.43
N ASP A 103 12.27 -30.89 -2.62
CA ASP A 103 11.61 -31.25 -3.88
C ASP A 103 11.30 -30.04 -4.79
N GLY A 104 11.76 -28.84 -4.42
CA GLY A 104 11.58 -27.64 -5.21
C GLY A 104 10.20 -27.00 -5.07
N ARG A 105 9.36 -27.44 -4.11
CA ARG A 105 8.01 -26.88 -3.91
C ARG A 105 7.97 -25.84 -2.80
N THR A 106 7.05 -24.89 -2.95
CA THR A 106 6.64 -23.96 -1.89
C THR A 106 5.39 -24.48 -1.21
N TYR A 107 5.36 -24.47 0.12
CA TYR A 107 4.17 -24.77 0.89
C TYR A 107 3.53 -23.48 1.43
N CYS A 108 2.55 -22.94 0.69
CA CYS A 108 1.69 -21.87 1.18
C CYS A 108 0.29 -22.41 1.45
N SER A 109 0.08 -22.87 2.68
CA SER A 109 -1.24 -23.22 3.18
C SER A 109 -1.91 -21.95 3.71
N SER A 110 -2.66 -21.24 2.85
CA SER A 110 -3.49 -20.12 3.34
C SER A 110 -4.54 -20.69 4.30
N TYR A 111 -4.55 -20.22 5.55
CA TYR A 111 -5.37 -20.83 6.62
C TYR A 111 -6.88 -20.83 6.34
N LYS A 112 -7.40 -20.02 5.39
CA LYS A 112 -8.83 -19.99 5.06
C LYS A 112 -9.11 -19.61 3.59
N SER A 113 -9.13 -20.60 2.69
CA SER A 113 -10.22 -20.86 1.73
C SER A 113 -9.70 -21.70 0.55
N GLY A 114 -10.30 -22.88 0.35
CA GLY A 114 -10.08 -23.77 -0.77
C GLY A 114 -10.63 -23.22 -2.09
N GLY A 115 -9.99 -22.17 -2.59
CA GLY A 115 -10.19 -21.65 -3.95
C GLY A 115 -8.91 -21.82 -4.73
N GLY A 116 -8.79 -22.94 -5.46
CA GLY A 116 -7.75 -23.18 -6.44
C GLY A 116 -7.88 -22.25 -7.65
N GLY A 117 -7.63 -20.96 -7.45
CA GLY A 117 -7.24 -20.07 -8.53
C GLY A 117 -5.76 -20.26 -8.79
N ASN A 118 -5.31 -20.13 -10.04
CA ASN A 118 -3.89 -20.08 -10.36
C ASN A 118 -3.26 -18.87 -9.65
N GLN A 119 -2.77 -19.08 -8.43
CA GLN A 119 -2.14 -18.05 -7.63
C GLN A 119 -0.72 -17.88 -8.17
N GLY A 120 -0.46 -16.75 -8.83
CA GLY A 120 0.84 -16.45 -9.41
C GLY A 120 1.92 -16.31 -8.33
N SER A 121 3.17 -16.47 -8.75
CA SER A 121 4.33 -16.07 -7.97
C SER A 121 4.89 -14.76 -8.52
N VAL A 122 5.56 -13.99 -7.67
CA VAL A 122 6.23 -12.74 -8.06
C VAL A 122 7.54 -12.61 -7.32
N GLN A 123 8.53 -11.98 -7.92
CA GLN A 123 9.79 -11.66 -7.25
C GLN A 123 9.62 -10.40 -6.38
N TRP A 124 10.22 -10.40 -5.20
CA TRP A 124 10.20 -9.24 -4.29
C TRP A 124 10.81 -8.00 -4.97
N SER A 125 11.85 -8.16 -5.78
CA SER A 125 12.48 -7.07 -6.53
C SER A 125 11.51 -6.35 -7.49
N GLU A 126 10.56 -7.07 -8.08
CA GLU A 126 9.51 -6.47 -8.92
C GLU A 126 8.56 -5.63 -8.08
N ILE A 127 8.19 -6.11 -6.89
CA ILE A 127 7.35 -5.36 -5.94
C ILE A 127 8.07 -4.08 -5.47
N GLN A 128 9.35 -4.17 -5.12
CA GLN A 128 10.17 -3.02 -4.72
C GLN A 128 10.18 -1.93 -5.79
N THR A 129 10.40 -2.32 -7.05
CA THR A 129 10.42 -1.38 -8.18
C THR A 129 9.10 -0.61 -8.29
N VAL A 130 7.98 -1.30 -8.07
CA VAL A 130 6.66 -0.66 -8.11
C VAL A 130 6.44 0.25 -6.90
N LEU A 131 6.83 -0.17 -5.68
CA LEU A 131 6.75 0.65 -4.47
C LEU A 131 7.54 1.96 -4.64
N GLU A 132 8.79 1.87 -5.08
CA GLU A 132 9.66 3.02 -5.30
C GLU A 132 9.07 3.99 -6.35
N SER A 133 8.53 3.45 -7.44
CA SER A 133 7.87 4.25 -8.49
C SER A 133 6.63 4.99 -7.97
N GLN A 134 5.85 4.36 -7.10
CA GLN A 134 4.70 5.00 -6.45
C GLN A 134 5.12 6.10 -5.47
N GLU A 135 6.13 5.85 -4.65
CA GLU A 135 6.66 6.84 -3.72
C GLU A 135 7.17 8.08 -4.45
N GLN A 136 7.90 7.88 -5.56
CA GLN A 136 8.37 8.98 -6.41
C GLN A 136 7.21 9.76 -7.02
N SER A 137 6.19 9.07 -7.51
CA SER A 137 4.98 9.69 -8.07
C SER A 137 4.21 10.51 -7.01
N ARG A 138 4.12 10.00 -5.77
CA ARG A 138 3.50 10.71 -4.64
C ARG A 138 4.33 11.92 -4.20
N ALA A 139 5.64 11.79 -4.12
CA ALA A 139 6.53 12.89 -3.78
C ALA A 139 6.47 14.02 -4.82
N ALA A 140 6.35 13.67 -6.10
CA ALA A 140 6.18 14.64 -7.18
C ALA A 140 4.80 15.33 -7.16
N ALA A 141 3.76 14.63 -6.71
CA ALA A 141 2.40 15.16 -6.57
C ALA A 141 2.18 15.94 -5.26
N ALA A 142 3.06 15.82 -4.27
CA ALA A 142 2.96 16.58 -3.02
C ALA A 142 3.09 18.08 -3.31
N PRO A 143 2.13 18.92 -2.88
CA PRO A 143 2.24 20.36 -3.08
C PRO A 143 3.50 20.85 -2.38
N LYS A 144 4.44 21.43 -3.15
CA LYS A 144 5.58 22.15 -2.59
C LYS A 144 5.02 23.14 -1.57
N LYS A 145 5.34 22.96 -0.29
CA LYS A 145 4.99 23.89 0.78
C LYS A 145 5.20 25.31 0.25
N ALA A 146 4.10 26.08 0.16
CA ALA A 146 4.19 27.49 -0.12
C ALA A 146 5.17 28.08 0.90
N SER A 147 6.27 28.66 0.41
CA SER A 147 7.15 29.44 1.27
C SER A 147 6.29 30.47 1.99
N PRO A 148 6.47 30.67 3.32
CA PRO A 148 5.74 31.71 4.02
C PRO A 148 5.95 33.03 3.28
N PRO A 149 4.89 33.85 3.11
CA PRO A 149 5.00 35.10 2.38
C PRO A 149 6.13 35.92 3.00
N ARG A 150 7.08 36.33 2.14
CA ARG A 150 8.14 37.27 2.50
C ARG A 150 7.42 38.52 3.01
N VAL A 151 7.51 38.76 4.32
CA VAL A 151 7.00 39.98 4.95
C VAL A 151 7.63 41.13 4.18
N ALA A 152 6.81 41.90 3.47
CA ALA A 152 7.26 43.15 2.88
C ALA A 152 7.70 44.02 4.06
N ALA A 153 8.98 44.37 4.09
CA ALA A 153 9.44 45.48 4.90
C ALA A 153 8.69 46.72 4.40
N GLU A 154 7.67 47.12 5.15
CA GLU A 154 6.99 48.39 4.97
C GLU A 154 7.93 49.46 5.53
N GLU A 155 8.84 49.90 4.66
CA GLU A 155 9.58 51.14 4.83
C GLU A 155 8.84 52.22 4.04
N ASP A 156 8.70 53.37 4.70
CA ASP A 156 8.46 54.69 4.17
C ASP A 156 7.02 55.22 3.96
N ARG A 157 6.71 56.24 4.79
CA ARG A 157 6.30 57.61 4.38
C ARG A 157 4.87 57.73 3.81
N TRP A 158 3.94 58.49 4.40
CA TRP A 158 3.97 59.97 4.48
C TRP A 158 2.92 60.55 5.45
N VAL A 159 3.22 61.78 5.84
CA VAL A 159 2.53 62.80 6.64
C VAL A 159 1.15 63.21 6.09
N TRP A 160 0.36 63.85 6.97
CA TRP A 160 -0.67 64.91 6.81
C TRP A 160 -2.11 64.54 7.19
N SER A 161 -2.55 64.97 8.39
CA SER A 161 -3.62 65.96 8.62
C SER A 161 -3.69 66.32 10.10
#